data_AF-A0A7Y3ERX7-F1
#
_entry.id   AF-A0A7Y3ERX7-F1
#
_cell.length_a   1.000
_cell.length_b   1.000
_cell.length_c   1.000
_cell.angle_alpha   90.00
_cell.angle_beta   90.00
_cell.angle_gamma   90.00
#
_symmetry.space_group_name_H-M   'P 1'
#
loop_
_entity.id
_entity.type
_entity.pdbx_description
1 polymer ?
#
loop_
_entity_poly.entity_id
_entity_poly.type
_entity_poly.pdbx_seq_one_letter_code
_entity_poly.pdbx_strand_id
1 'polypeptide(L)'
;IEVDISVVDFANGYRPSDWINNQLFRGNEYFYNLLTSANSGLHYSALYGDIPGEALSEILVSQADLITEFDLDLDPENGFTYSNYMNTFNLNAFVNNAPLMITGKFIGTFPFELALKGISNNTIFEKSFVIPQSRAFTLNDKASKIWHGQFILNNEFNNNNQITADVIDISREQRLLSAKTIFLCLEPDTISISSANTNNENDWVVSTEEPQNNTTEIKVYPNPFVERLTIEIPFDGNQDEIRIQIVNSLGSEVLVKNLEKEFNEEQLILTWESDESLKAGIYFIHIQSDGINEIRKVIYAGR
;
A
#
# COMPACT_ATOMS: atom_id res chain seq x y z
N ILE A 1 41.16 8.71 -27.16
CA ILE A 1 39.80 8.84 -26.60
C ILE A 1 39.77 7.82 -25.48
N GLU A 2 39.86 8.31 -24.25
CA GLU A 2 39.72 7.47 -23.06
C GLU A 2 38.21 7.20 -22.91
N VAL A 3 37.84 5.94 -22.70
CA VAL A 3 36.44 5.52 -22.64
C VAL A 3 36.25 4.85 -21.29
N ASP A 4 35.38 5.41 -20.46
CA ASP A 4 35.02 4.79 -19.19
C ASP A 4 34.07 3.63 -19.44
N ILE A 5 34.42 2.43 -18.95
CA ILE A 5 33.60 1.22 -19.13
C ILE A 5 33.21 0.68 -17.77
N SER A 6 31.95 0.88 -17.40
CA SER A 6 31.33 0.30 -16.21
C SER A 6 30.38 -0.84 -16.57
N VAL A 7 30.31 -1.86 -15.72
CA VAL A 7 29.57 -3.10 -15.96
C VAL A 7 28.61 -3.38 -14.80
N VAL A 8 27.31 -3.37 -15.09
CA VAL A 8 26.30 -3.99 -14.22
C VAL A 8 26.12 -5.44 -14.65
N ASP A 9 26.46 -6.35 -13.75
CA ASP A 9 26.41 -7.78 -14.01
C ASP A 9 25.20 -8.41 -13.31
N PHE A 10 24.08 -8.53 -14.02
CA PHE A 10 22.81 -9.02 -13.49
C PHE A 10 22.62 -10.53 -13.68
N ALA A 11 22.20 -11.25 -12.64
CA ALA A 11 21.63 -12.59 -12.80
C ALA A 11 20.54 -12.94 -11.79
N ASN A 12 19.53 -13.62 -12.31
CA ASN A 12 18.38 -14.09 -11.55
C ASN A 12 18.52 -15.57 -11.11
N GLY A 13 19.73 -16.11 -11.03
CA GLY A 13 19.97 -17.53 -10.76
C GLY A 13 21.42 -17.85 -10.35
N TYR A 14 21.65 -19.11 -9.97
CA TYR A 14 22.95 -19.58 -9.53
C TYR A 14 24.01 -19.43 -10.63
N ARG A 15 25.16 -18.87 -10.27
CA ARG A 15 26.32 -18.75 -11.17
C ARG A 15 27.43 -19.70 -10.75
N PRO A 16 28.09 -20.37 -11.72
CA PRO A 16 29.31 -21.11 -11.45
C PRO A 16 30.34 -20.15 -10.87
N SER A 17 31.17 -20.66 -9.96
CA SER A 17 32.17 -19.86 -9.25
C SER A 17 33.50 -20.57 -9.24
N ASP A 18 34.57 -19.83 -9.53
CA ASP A 18 35.94 -20.32 -9.61
C ASP A 18 36.85 -19.57 -8.64
N TRP A 19 37.85 -20.28 -8.11
CA TRP A 19 38.87 -19.68 -7.24
C TRP A 19 40.11 -19.33 -8.05
N ILE A 20 40.54 -18.06 -7.98
CA ILE A 20 41.78 -17.57 -8.57
C ILE A 20 42.53 -16.80 -7.49
N ASN A 21 43.80 -17.13 -7.23
CA ASN A 21 44.63 -16.46 -6.22
C ASN A 21 43.98 -16.32 -4.83
N ASN A 22 43.29 -17.37 -4.38
CA ASN A 22 42.58 -17.40 -3.08
C ASN A 22 41.43 -16.38 -2.96
N GLN A 23 40.91 -15.90 -4.09
CA GLN A 23 39.68 -15.11 -4.19
C GLN A 23 38.66 -15.87 -5.04
N LEU A 24 37.41 -15.89 -4.61
CA LEU A 24 36.29 -16.51 -5.33
C LEU A 24 35.72 -15.50 -6.33
N PHE A 25 35.56 -15.91 -7.59
CA PHE A 25 34.93 -15.14 -8.64
C PHE A 25 33.69 -15.88 -9.16
N ARG A 26 32.60 -15.17 -9.41
CA ARG A 26 31.33 -15.75 -9.90
C ARG A 26 31.10 -15.39 -11.37
N GLY A 27 30.81 -16.39 -12.20
CA GLY A 27 30.60 -16.20 -13.64
C GLY A 27 31.80 -15.48 -14.29
N ASN A 28 31.53 -14.34 -14.92
CA ASN A 28 32.56 -13.54 -15.60
C ASN A 28 33.12 -12.39 -14.74
N GLU A 29 32.88 -12.39 -13.43
CA GLU A 29 33.33 -11.34 -12.50
C GLU A 29 34.82 -11.01 -12.63
N TYR A 30 35.68 -12.02 -12.79
CA TYR A 30 37.11 -11.81 -12.99
C TYR A 30 37.42 -10.96 -14.23
N PHE A 31 36.73 -11.24 -15.34
CA PHE A 31 36.87 -10.46 -16.58
C PHE A 31 36.32 -9.04 -16.41
N TYR A 32 35.17 -8.88 -15.77
CA TYR A 32 34.58 -7.56 -15.55
C TYR A 32 35.45 -6.69 -14.67
N ASN A 33 36.01 -7.23 -13.58
CA ASN A 33 36.95 -6.51 -12.73
C ASN A 33 38.20 -6.05 -13.51
N LEU A 34 38.74 -6.87 -14.42
CA LEU A 34 39.87 -6.46 -15.26
C LEU A 34 39.47 -5.39 -16.27
N LEU A 35 38.31 -5.53 -16.90
CA LEU A 35 37.80 -4.58 -17.89
C LEU A 35 37.56 -3.21 -17.27
N THR A 36 36.89 -3.15 -16.12
CA THR A 36 36.56 -1.90 -15.44
C THR A 36 37.81 -1.24 -14.86
N SER A 37 38.72 -2.02 -14.24
CA SER A 37 40.00 -1.50 -13.72
C SER A 37 40.89 -0.90 -14.82
N ALA A 38 40.87 -1.47 -16.03
CA ALA A 38 41.65 -0.95 -17.16
C ALA A 38 41.05 0.30 -17.82
N ASN A 39 39.79 0.62 -17.54
CA ASN A 39 39.03 1.69 -18.20
C ASN A 39 38.35 2.61 -17.17
N SER A 40 38.96 2.81 -15.99
CA SER A 40 38.48 3.71 -14.94
C SER A 40 36.99 3.57 -14.56
N GLY A 41 36.41 2.41 -14.84
CA GLY A 41 34.99 2.13 -14.62
C GLY A 41 34.75 1.29 -13.39
N LEU A 42 33.49 0.94 -13.16
CA LEU A 42 33.04 0.24 -11.97
C LEU A 42 32.33 -1.06 -12.34
N HIS A 43 32.53 -2.09 -11.53
CA HIS A 43 31.83 -3.36 -11.65
C HIS A 43 30.85 -3.49 -10.47
N TYR A 44 29.57 -3.70 -10.78
CA TYR A 44 28.54 -3.98 -9.78
C TYR A 44 27.89 -5.33 -10.10
N SER A 45 27.89 -6.25 -9.13
CA SER A 45 27.25 -7.55 -9.28
C SER A 45 25.87 -7.52 -8.64
N ALA A 46 24.82 -7.62 -9.47
CA ALA A 46 23.43 -7.66 -9.03
C ALA A 46 22.92 -9.10 -9.07
N LEU A 47 22.90 -9.77 -7.91
CA LEU A 47 22.65 -11.20 -7.79
C LEU A 47 21.39 -11.47 -6.96
N TYR A 48 20.69 -12.56 -7.25
CA TYR A 48 19.64 -13.11 -6.38
C TYR A 48 18.47 -12.15 -6.08
N GLY A 49 17.81 -11.68 -7.12
CA GLY A 49 16.58 -10.89 -6.96
C GLY A 49 16.78 -9.39 -6.83
N ASP A 50 18.03 -8.91 -6.95
CA ASP A 50 18.32 -7.49 -7.11
C ASP A 50 17.57 -6.92 -8.32
N ILE A 51 17.09 -5.68 -8.19
CA ILE A 51 16.34 -5.01 -9.26
C ILE A 51 17.37 -4.39 -10.23
N PRO A 52 17.37 -4.76 -11.53
CA PRO A 52 18.36 -4.22 -12.49
C PRO A 52 18.42 -2.69 -12.54
N GLY A 53 17.30 -2.02 -12.29
CA GLY A 53 17.23 -0.55 -12.22
C GLY A 53 18.01 0.04 -11.05
N GLU A 54 18.00 -0.61 -9.88
CA GLU A 54 18.77 -0.17 -8.71
C GLU A 54 20.27 -0.34 -8.96
N ALA A 55 20.67 -1.50 -9.47
CA ALA A 55 22.06 -1.79 -9.83
C ALA A 55 22.63 -0.82 -10.89
N LEU A 56 21.81 -0.43 -11.87
CA LEU A 56 22.16 0.59 -12.85
C LEU A 56 22.29 1.97 -12.22
N SER A 57 21.40 2.32 -11.29
CA SER A 57 21.46 3.59 -10.59
C SER A 57 22.74 3.72 -9.75
N GLU A 58 23.18 2.66 -9.09
CA GLU A 58 24.43 2.63 -8.31
C GLU A 58 25.68 2.93 -9.15
N ILE A 59 25.79 2.34 -10.34
CA ILE A 59 26.92 2.64 -11.25
C ILE A 59 26.88 4.07 -11.76
N LEU A 60 25.69 4.62 -12.04
CA LEU A 60 25.55 5.99 -12.51
C LEU A 60 25.86 7.01 -11.40
N VAL A 61 25.45 6.73 -10.15
CA VAL A 61 25.72 7.56 -8.98
C VAL A 61 27.21 7.60 -8.66
N SER A 62 27.88 6.46 -8.75
CA SER A 62 29.30 6.33 -8.39
C SER A 62 30.27 6.98 -9.38
N GLN A 63 29.82 7.30 -10.59
CA GLN A 63 30.56 8.13 -11.56
C GLN A 63 30.18 9.62 -11.52
N ALA A 64 29.16 9.99 -10.75
CA ALA A 64 28.68 11.35 -10.73
C ALA A 64 29.44 12.23 -9.74
N ASP A 65 29.50 13.54 -10.00
CA ASP A 65 29.91 14.52 -9.01
C ASP A 65 28.99 14.41 -7.79
N LEU A 66 29.50 13.92 -6.67
CA LEU A 66 28.73 13.80 -5.43
C LEU A 66 28.83 15.09 -4.62
N ILE A 67 27.72 15.41 -3.95
CA ILE A 67 27.68 16.33 -2.83
C ILE A 67 27.51 15.47 -1.58
N THR A 68 28.47 15.54 -0.67
CA THR A 68 28.53 14.76 0.57
C THR A 68 28.53 15.67 1.79
N GLU A 69 28.18 15.15 2.96
CA GLU A 69 28.22 15.88 4.24
C GLU A 69 27.56 17.25 4.12
N PHE A 70 26.33 17.23 3.60
CA PHE A 70 25.59 18.42 3.26
C PHE A 70 24.58 18.78 4.35
N ASP A 71 24.26 20.06 4.40
CA ASP A 71 23.25 20.61 5.27
C ASP A 71 22.34 21.53 4.46
N LEU A 72 21.03 21.42 4.69
CA LEU A 72 20.02 22.20 3.99
C LEU A 72 19.17 22.95 5.00
N ASP A 73 19.44 24.25 5.12
CA ASP A 73 18.71 25.17 5.97
C ASP A 73 17.59 25.83 5.17
N LEU A 74 16.36 25.79 5.68
CA LEU A 74 15.23 26.54 5.15
C LEU A 74 14.62 27.38 6.27
N ASP A 75 14.75 28.70 6.15
CA ASP A 75 14.31 29.65 7.15
C ASP A 75 13.24 30.60 6.60
N PRO A 76 12.01 30.59 7.15
CA PRO A 76 11.00 31.58 6.82
C PRO A 76 11.34 32.93 7.48
N GLU A 77 10.84 34.02 6.90
CA GLU A 77 10.90 35.33 7.54
C GLU A 77 10.13 35.29 8.87
N ASN A 78 10.74 35.82 9.94
CA ASN A 78 10.16 35.90 11.27
C ASN A 78 9.69 34.56 11.85
N GLY A 79 10.42 33.46 11.61
CA GLY A 79 10.06 32.18 12.20
C GLY A 79 11.10 31.09 12.02
N PHE A 80 10.65 29.83 11.94
CA PHE A 80 11.51 28.64 11.86
C PHE A 80 10.78 27.45 11.22
N THR A 81 11.55 26.48 10.71
CA THR A 81 11.05 25.17 10.27
C THR A 81 11.27 24.10 11.35
N TYR A 82 10.44 23.05 11.34
CA TYR A 82 10.53 21.93 12.27
C TYR A 82 9.87 20.67 11.72
N SER A 83 10.20 19.52 12.33
CA SER A 83 9.74 18.19 11.86
C SER A 83 10.03 17.99 10.37
N ASN A 84 11.28 18.29 9.99
CA ASN A 84 11.79 18.18 8.63
C ASN A 84 12.20 16.73 8.36
N TYR A 85 11.74 16.18 7.24
CA TYR A 85 12.06 14.84 6.77
C TYR A 85 12.57 14.95 5.34
N MET A 86 13.80 14.49 5.13
CA MET A 86 14.43 14.45 3.82
C MET A 86 14.15 13.10 3.16
N ASN A 87 13.60 13.13 1.95
CA ASN A 87 13.31 11.94 1.18
C ASN A 87 14.42 11.71 0.14
N THR A 88 15.53 11.15 0.61
CA THR A 88 16.69 10.81 -0.22
C THR A 88 17.11 9.38 0.06
N PHE A 89 17.49 8.63 -0.97
CA PHE A 89 17.98 7.25 -0.84
C PHE A 89 19.25 7.14 0.01
N ASN A 90 20.03 8.22 0.11
CA ASN A 90 21.21 8.31 0.96
C ASN A 90 21.19 9.68 1.67
N LEU A 91 21.07 9.67 2.99
CA LEU A 91 20.98 10.88 3.81
C LEU A 91 22.29 11.69 3.83
N ASN A 92 23.41 11.09 3.44
CA ASN A 92 24.74 11.70 3.59
C ASN A 92 25.38 12.09 2.25
N ALA A 93 24.78 11.70 1.12
CA ALA A 93 25.30 12.01 -0.20
C ALA A 93 24.20 12.04 -1.26
N PHE A 94 24.29 12.97 -2.21
CA PHE A 94 23.46 12.97 -3.41
C PHE A 94 24.26 13.38 -4.64
N VAL A 95 23.77 12.95 -5.80
CA VAL A 95 24.36 13.32 -7.09
C VAL A 95 24.11 14.79 -7.37
N ASN A 96 25.14 15.53 -7.76
CA ASN A 96 25.00 16.90 -8.24
C ASN A 96 23.98 16.95 -9.41
N ASN A 97 23.04 17.89 -9.35
CA ASN A 97 21.84 17.98 -10.19
C ASN A 97 20.73 16.93 -9.94
N ALA A 98 20.81 16.12 -8.88
CA ALA A 98 19.64 15.34 -8.45
C ALA A 98 18.62 16.25 -7.73
N PRO A 99 17.31 15.98 -7.89
CA PRO A 99 16.29 16.67 -7.11
C PRO A 99 16.40 16.26 -5.63
N LEU A 100 16.43 17.25 -4.74
CA LEU A 100 16.28 17.07 -3.30
C LEU A 100 14.84 17.37 -2.90
N MET A 101 14.26 16.51 -2.07
CA MET A 101 12.92 16.72 -1.52
C MET A 101 12.97 16.67 0.00
N ILE A 102 12.55 17.77 0.63
CA ILE A 102 12.34 17.87 2.07
C ILE A 102 10.88 18.24 2.32
N THR A 103 10.26 17.57 3.28
CA THR A 103 8.93 17.89 3.79
C THR A 103 9.03 18.30 5.23
N GLY A 104 8.33 19.35 5.64
CA GLY A 104 8.39 19.85 7.01
C GLY A 104 7.23 20.77 7.34
N LYS A 105 7.23 21.24 8.58
CA LYS A 105 6.31 22.27 9.09
C LYS A 105 7.09 23.56 9.29
N PHE A 106 6.38 24.69 9.26
CA PHE A 106 6.99 25.99 9.48
C PHE A 106 6.06 26.92 10.26
N ILE A 107 6.67 27.84 11.00
CA ILE A 107 6.05 29.06 11.54
C ILE A 107 6.79 30.22 10.90
N GLY A 108 6.09 31.25 10.43
CA GLY A 108 6.69 32.42 9.79
C GLY A 108 6.00 32.79 8.47
N THR A 109 6.63 33.68 7.70
CA THR A 109 6.10 34.20 6.43
C THR A 109 7.15 34.16 5.32
N PHE A 110 6.70 34.37 4.07
CA PHE A 110 7.62 34.63 2.96
C PHE A 110 8.29 36.00 3.10
N PRO A 111 9.51 36.18 2.56
CA PRO A 111 10.28 35.20 1.79
C PRO A 111 10.97 34.14 2.68
N PHE A 112 11.33 33.00 2.10
CA PHE A 112 12.14 31.99 2.77
C PHE A 112 13.58 32.10 2.26
N GLU A 113 14.56 31.90 3.13
CA GLU A 113 15.96 31.75 2.77
C GLU A 113 16.29 30.25 2.75
N LEU A 114 16.75 29.74 1.60
CA LEU A 114 17.30 28.39 1.50
C LEU A 114 18.82 28.48 1.39
N ALA A 115 19.55 27.82 2.29
CA ALA A 115 20.99 27.67 2.23
C ALA A 115 21.37 26.19 2.13
N LEU A 116 22.17 25.86 1.13
CA LEU A 116 22.78 24.54 0.96
C LEU A 116 24.28 24.66 1.19
N LYS A 117 24.79 23.91 2.16
CA LYS A 117 26.22 23.77 2.45
C LYS A 117 26.61 22.32 2.23
N GLY A 118 27.84 22.05 1.80
CA GLY A 118 28.31 20.67 1.66
C GLY A 118 29.70 20.58 1.07
N ILE A 119 30.14 19.34 0.85
CA ILE A 119 31.44 19.02 0.25
C ILE A 119 31.19 18.47 -1.16
N SER A 120 31.87 19.04 -2.16
CA SER A 120 31.91 18.49 -3.52
C SER A 120 33.33 18.59 -4.06
N ASN A 121 33.83 17.52 -4.66
CA ASN A 121 35.22 17.43 -5.15
C ASN A 121 36.25 17.92 -4.10
N ASN A 122 36.10 17.41 -2.86
CA ASN A 122 36.91 17.74 -1.68
C ASN A 122 36.94 19.24 -1.31
N THR A 123 36.00 20.04 -1.82
CA THR A 123 35.90 21.47 -1.55
C THR A 123 34.58 21.78 -0.88
N ILE A 124 34.62 22.57 0.20
CA ILE A 124 33.42 23.06 0.86
C ILE A 124 32.79 24.13 -0.03
N PHE A 125 31.48 24.06 -0.22
CA PHE A 125 30.70 25.11 -0.88
C PHE A 125 29.51 25.52 -0.02
N GLU A 126 29.04 26.74 -0.26
CA GLU A 126 27.81 27.27 0.27
C GLU A 126 27.07 27.99 -0.85
N LYS A 127 25.77 27.73 -0.97
CA LYS A 127 24.88 28.43 -1.89
C LYS A 127 23.59 28.78 -1.17
N SER A 128 23.23 30.06 -1.21
CA SER A 128 21.98 30.56 -0.63
C SER A 128 21.10 31.21 -1.69
N PHE A 129 19.79 31.05 -1.55
CA PHE A 129 18.82 31.72 -2.40
C PHE A 129 17.54 32.06 -1.65
N VAL A 130 16.93 33.17 -2.07
CA VAL A 130 15.66 33.64 -1.51
C VAL A 130 14.50 33.10 -2.34
N ILE A 131 13.54 32.46 -1.67
CA ILE A 131 12.29 31.97 -2.25
C ILE A 131 11.20 33.00 -1.94
N PRO A 132 10.81 33.84 -2.92
CA PRO A 132 9.68 34.76 -2.74
C PRO A 132 8.35 33.98 -2.76
N GLN A 133 7.31 34.58 -2.17
CA GLN A 133 5.95 34.00 -2.17
C GLN A 133 5.45 33.68 -3.59
N SER A 134 5.88 34.43 -4.61
CA SER A 134 5.50 34.22 -6.01
C SER A 134 5.99 32.90 -6.61
N ARG A 135 6.97 32.24 -5.98
CA ARG A 135 7.46 30.90 -6.37
C ARG A 135 6.84 29.78 -5.52
N ALA A 136 6.02 30.13 -4.52
CA ALA A 136 5.35 29.16 -3.69
C ALA A 136 4.07 28.66 -4.37
N PHE A 137 3.85 27.36 -4.30
CA PHE A 137 2.62 26.74 -4.78
C PHE A 137 1.83 26.23 -3.58
N THR A 138 0.55 26.57 -3.52
CA THR A 138 -0.37 25.92 -2.58
C THR A 138 -0.59 24.49 -3.06
N LEU A 139 -0.11 23.53 -2.27
CA LEU A 139 -0.33 22.12 -2.52
C LEU A 139 -1.67 21.68 -1.94
N ASN A 140 -2.20 20.55 -2.41
CA ASN A 140 -3.43 19.97 -1.89
C ASN A 140 -3.16 19.07 -0.67
N ASP A 141 -4.22 18.49 -0.10
CA ASP A 141 -4.16 17.61 1.06
C ASP A 141 -3.25 16.37 0.85
N LYS A 142 -2.97 15.98 -0.41
CA LYS A 142 -2.03 14.88 -0.67
C LYS A 142 -0.61 15.25 -0.21
N ALA A 143 -0.20 16.51 -0.31
CA ALA A 143 1.11 16.93 0.18
C ALA A 143 1.20 16.85 1.70
N SER A 144 0.12 17.19 2.42
CA SER A 144 0.04 16.99 3.87
C SER A 144 0.16 15.50 4.23
N LYS A 145 -0.46 14.60 3.45
CA LYS A 145 -0.32 13.15 3.64
C LYS A 145 1.11 12.62 3.43
N ILE A 146 1.90 13.24 2.54
CA ILE A 146 3.33 12.88 2.38
C ILE A 146 4.06 13.14 3.70
N TRP A 147 3.82 14.30 4.34
CA TRP A 147 4.42 14.61 5.63
C TRP A 147 3.96 13.62 6.72
N HIS A 148 2.67 13.30 6.79
CA HIS A 148 2.15 12.32 7.77
C HIS A 148 2.77 10.94 7.60
N GLY A 149 2.91 10.46 6.37
CA GLY A 149 3.57 9.18 6.08
C GLY A 149 5.02 9.18 6.54
N GLN A 150 5.78 10.25 6.25
CA GLN A 150 7.17 10.36 6.69
C GLN A 150 7.33 10.51 8.19
N PHE A 151 6.42 11.21 8.86
CA PHE A 151 6.38 11.27 10.31
C PHE A 151 6.24 9.88 10.92
N ILE A 152 5.30 9.07 10.42
CA ILE A 152 5.08 7.69 10.89
C ILE A 152 6.33 6.85 10.66
N LEU A 153 6.87 6.80 9.44
CA LEU A 153 8.04 5.97 9.10
C LEU A 153 9.25 6.26 9.99
N ASN A 154 9.48 7.53 10.32
CA ASN A 154 10.62 7.92 11.17
C ASN A 154 10.38 7.69 12.67
N ASN A 155 9.14 7.44 13.10
CA ASN A 155 8.78 7.44 14.52
C ASN A 155 8.03 6.19 14.99
N GLU A 156 7.62 5.28 14.12
CA GLU A 156 6.80 4.11 14.48
C GLU A 156 7.50 3.12 15.41
N PHE A 157 8.84 3.17 15.48
CA PHE A 157 9.65 2.39 16.42
C PHE A 157 10.20 3.22 17.59
N ASN A 158 9.80 4.49 17.70
CA ASN A 158 10.19 5.35 18.82
C ASN A 158 9.53 4.85 20.12
N ASN A 159 10.25 4.99 21.24
CA ASN A 159 9.79 4.57 22.58
C ASN A 159 9.34 5.75 23.45
N ASN A 160 9.36 6.98 22.94
CA ASN A 160 8.81 8.14 23.63
C ASN A 160 7.28 8.07 23.64
N ASN A 161 6.66 8.23 24.82
CA ASN A 161 5.22 8.12 25.00
C ASN A 161 4.42 9.14 24.18
N GLN A 162 4.89 10.39 24.12
CA GLN A 162 4.21 11.44 23.35
C GLN A 162 4.27 11.13 21.85
N ILE A 163 5.46 10.78 21.35
CA ILE A 163 5.64 10.42 19.93
C ILE A 163 4.81 9.18 19.59
N THR A 164 4.73 8.20 20.50
CA THR A 164 3.89 7.01 20.31
C THR A 164 2.42 7.38 20.18
N ALA A 165 1.91 8.28 21.04
CA ALA A 165 0.55 8.79 20.94
C ALA A 165 0.32 9.52 19.61
N ASP A 166 1.24 10.41 19.23
CA ASP A 166 1.15 11.16 17.97
C ASP A 166 1.14 10.21 16.74
N VAL A 167 1.96 9.16 16.74
CA VAL A 167 1.96 8.14 15.67
C VAL A 167 0.61 7.42 15.61
N ILE A 168 0.04 7.02 16.75
CA ILE A 168 -1.27 6.35 16.80
C ILE A 168 -2.37 7.27 16.26
N ASP A 169 -2.40 8.52 16.70
CA ASP A 169 -3.43 9.48 16.32
C ASP A 169 -3.36 9.81 14.82
N ILE A 170 -2.16 10.10 14.30
CA ILE A 170 -1.97 10.36 12.86
C ILE A 170 -2.32 9.11 12.03
N SER A 171 -1.93 7.91 12.49
CA SER A 171 -2.27 6.65 11.81
C SER A 171 -3.78 6.49 11.68
N ARG A 172 -4.54 6.77 12.75
CA ARG A 172 -6.01 6.69 12.76
C ARG A 172 -6.66 7.77 11.89
N GLU A 173 -6.25 9.02 12.05
CA GLU A 173 -6.81 10.15 11.31
C GLU A 173 -6.59 10.01 9.80
N GLN A 174 -5.37 9.64 9.41
CA GLN A 174 -4.97 9.52 8.00
C GLN A 174 -5.30 8.14 7.40
N ARG A 175 -5.82 7.20 8.20
CA ARG A 175 -6.08 5.81 7.82
C ARG A 175 -4.84 5.11 7.25
N LEU A 176 -3.70 5.33 7.91
CA LEU A 176 -2.42 4.72 7.57
C LEU A 176 -2.11 3.64 8.62
N LEU A 177 -1.65 2.48 8.16
CA LEU A 177 -1.17 1.43 9.04
C LEU A 177 0.26 1.73 9.46
N SER A 178 0.58 1.54 10.74
CA SER A 178 1.90 1.70 11.33
C SER A 178 2.21 0.53 12.26
N ALA A 179 3.47 0.38 12.66
CA ALA A 179 3.86 -0.62 13.66
C ALA A 179 3.13 -0.48 15.02
N LYS A 180 2.42 0.63 15.26
CA LYS A 180 1.63 0.90 16.48
C LYS A 180 0.12 0.74 16.31
N THR A 181 -0.35 0.40 15.11
CA THR A 181 -1.79 0.24 14.81
C THR A 181 -2.07 -1.10 14.13
N ILE A 182 -3.32 -1.55 14.22
CA ILE A 182 -3.78 -2.77 13.55
C ILE A 182 -5.02 -2.46 12.71
N PHE A 183 -5.08 -3.05 11.52
CA PHE A 183 -6.29 -3.09 10.72
C PHE A 183 -7.04 -4.38 11.04
N LEU A 184 -8.16 -4.25 11.76
CA LEU A 184 -9.00 -5.38 12.14
C LEU A 184 -10.18 -5.49 11.16
N CYS A 185 -10.27 -6.63 10.47
CA CYS A 185 -11.40 -6.98 9.64
C CYS A 185 -12.15 -8.14 10.32
N LEU A 186 -13.24 -7.81 11.01
CA LEU A 186 -14.09 -8.79 11.66
C LEU A 186 -15.02 -9.42 10.63
N GLU A 187 -15.16 -10.74 10.67
CA GLU A 187 -16.26 -11.40 9.97
C GLU A 187 -17.58 -10.99 10.65
N PRO A 188 -18.69 -10.86 9.91
CA PRO A 188 -20.00 -10.50 10.48
C PRO A 188 -20.38 -11.34 11.71
N ASP A 189 -19.95 -12.61 11.77
CA ASP A 189 -20.33 -13.55 12.82
C ASP A 189 -19.36 -13.58 14.02
N THR A 190 -18.20 -12.90 13.95
CA THR A 190 -17.15 -12.98 14.99
C THR A 190 -17.42 -12.19 16.28
N ILE A 191 -18.47 -11.37 16.33
CA ILE A 191 -18.82 -10.57 17.52
C ILE A 191 -19.52 -11.43 18.61
N SER A 192 -19.97 -12.63 18.26
CA SER A 192 -20.72 -13.51 19.18
C SER A 192 -19.87 -14.22 20.26
N ILE A 193 -18.55 -13.94 20.35
CA ILE A 193 -17.63 -14.66 21.28
C ILE A 193 -17.04 -13.80 22.42
N SER A 194 -17.29 -12.48 22.51
CA SER A 194 -16.65 -11.65 23.56
C SER A 194 -17.51 -11.28 24.78
N SER A 195 -18.66 -11.93 25.03
CA SER A 195 -19.48 -11.67 26.23
C SER A 195 -19.42 -12.75 27.32
N ALA A 196 -18.54 -13.74 27.20
CA ALA A 196 -18.43 -14.83 28.18
C ALA A 196 -17.40 -14.64 29.30
N ASN A 197 -16.76 -13.47 29.42
CA ASN A 197 -15.89 -13.14 30.56
C ASN A 197 -16.52 -12.03 31.42
N THR A 198 -17.65 -12.34 32.06
CA THR A 198 -18.01 -11.67 33.30
C THR A 198 -16.98 -12.07 34.35
N ASN A 199 -15.99 -11.20 34.60
CA ASN A 199 -15.34 -10.99 35.89
C ASN A 199 -14.17 -10.00 35.71
N ASN A 200 -14.47 -8.71 35.53
CA ASN A 200 -13.75 -7.61 36.17
C ASN A 200 -14.39 -6.27 35.81
N GLU A 201 -14.60 -5.46 36.83
CA GLU A 201 -15.09 -4.09 36.71
C GLU A 201 -14.05 -3.23 35.98
N ASN A 202 -14.50 -2.49 34.95
CA ASN A 202 -13.77 -1.51 34.10
C ASN A 202 -13.23 -1.99 32.74
N ASP A 203 -14.01 -2.75 31.97
CA ASP A 203 -13.78 -2.87 30.53
C ASP A 203 -14.47 -1.73 29.77
N TRP A 204 -13.69 -1.02 28.94
CA TRP A 204 -14.19 0.04 28.07
C TRP A 204 -15.06 -0.57 26.96
N VAL A 205 -16.38 -0.48 27.13
CA VAL A 205 -17.35 -0.83 26.10
C VAL A 205 -17.29 0.23 25.00
N VAL A 206 -16.60 -0.09 23.90
CA VAL A 206 -16.76 0.67 22.65
C VAL A 206 -18.07 0.24 22.02
N SER A 207 -19.12 1.02 22.25
CA SER A 207 -20.40 0.85 21.58
C SER A 207 -20.32 1.46 20.18
N THR A 208 -20.45 0.64 19.15
CA THR A 208 -20.82 1.09 17.81
C THR A 208 -22.32 0.93 17.66
N GLU A 209 -23.01 1.95 17.13
CA GLU A 209 -24.42 1.83 16.76
C GLU A 209 -24.53 0.82 15.59
N GLU A 210 -25.05 -0.37 15.88
CA GLU A 210 -25.39 -1.35 14.85
C GLU A 210 -26.65 -0.89 14.08
N PRO A 211 -26.68 -0.99 12.74
CA PRO A 211 -27.93 -1.10 12.03
C PRO A 211 -28.59 -2.43 12.43
N GLN A 212 -29.87 -2.40 12.80
CA GLN A 212 -30.62 -3.61 13.14
C GLN A 212 -30.70 -4.54 11.94
N ASN A 213 -29.84 -5.56 11.90
CA ASN A 213 -29.99 -6.68 10.98
C ASN A 213 -31.08 -7.60 11.53
N ASN A 214 -32.31 -7.44 11.05
CA ASN A 214 -33.30 -8.51 11.10
C ASN A 214 -32.77 -9.63 10.20
N THR A 215 -32.09 -10.63 10.78
CA THR A 215 -31.56 -11.77 10.02
C THR A 215 -32.71 -12.65 9.56
N THR A 216 -33.15 -12.42 8.34
CA THR A 216 -34.16 -13.22 7.66
C THR A 216 -33.45 -14.41 6.99
N GLU A 217 -33.59 -15.62 7.54
CA GLU A 217 -32.81 -16.80 7.11
C GLU A 217 -33.13 -17.20 5.66
N ILE A 218 -32.27 -16.83 4.71
CA ILE A 218 -32.39 -17.19 3.29
C ILE A 218 -32.01 -18.66 3.09
N LYS A 219 -32.92 -19.45 2.51
CA LYS A 219 -32.72 -20.88 2.23
C LYS A 219 -32.42 -21.12 0.76
N VAL A 220 -31.43 -21.97 0.49
CA VAL A 220 -31.00 -22.30 -0.87
C VAL A 220 -30.79 -23.80 -0.99
N TYR A 221 -31.61 -24.47 -1.80
CA TYR A 221 -31.60 -25.93 -1.91
C TYR A 221 -32.15 -26.45 -3.26
N PRO A 222 -31.77 -27.65 -3.70
CA PRO A 222 -30.70 -28.48 -3.14
C PRO A 222 -29.33 -27.85 -3.42
N ASN A 223 -28.35 -28.06 -2.54
CA ASN A 223 -26.97 -27.65 -2.76
C ASN A 223 -26.05 -28.81 -2.36
N PRO A 224 -25.37 -29.50 -3.30
CA PRO A 224 -25.29 -29.22 -4.74
C PRO A 224 -26.61 -29.43 -5.53
N PHE A 225 -26.76 -28.76 -6.69
CA PHE A 225 -27.89 -28.96 -7.62
C PHE A 225 -27.44 -29.48 -9.00
N VAL A 226 -28.37 -30.14 -9.70
CA VAL A 226 -28.16 -30.73 -11.05
C VAL A 226 -29.12 -30.17 -12.10
N GLU A 227 -30.40 -29.98 -11.77
CA GLU A 227 -31.39 -29.47 -12.74
C GLU A 227 -31.95 -28.11 -12.34
N ARG A 228 -32.23 -27.92 -11.05
CA ARG A 228 -32.86 -26.72 -10.52
C ARG A 228 -32.34 -26.40 -9.13
N LEU A 229 -32.26 -25.12 -8.84
CA LEU A 229 -31.98 -24.56 -7.54
C LEU A 229 -33.16 -23.71 -7.09
N THR A 230 -33.63 -23.92 -5.87
CA THR A 230 -34.67 -23.12 -5.22
C THR A 230 -34.03 -22.16 -4.21
N ILE A 231 -34.42 -20.89 -4.26
CA ILE A 231 -33.98 -19.82 -3.38
C ILE A 231 -35.25 -19.28 -2.69
N GLU A 232 -35.35 -19.47 -1.38
CA GLU A 232 -36.44 -18.94 -0.56
C GLU A 232 -35.93 -17.76 0.26
N ILE A 233 -36.57 -16.62 0.08
CA ILE A 233 -36.27 -15.37 0.77
C ILE A 233 -37.52 -15.00 1.57
N PRO A 234 -37.51 -15.14 2.91
CA PRO A 234 -38.62 -14.67 3.72
C PRO A 234 -38.70 -13.14 3.69
N PHE A 235 -39.91 -12.59 3.81
CA PHE A 235 -40.13 -11.14 3.93
C PHE A 235 -41.09 -10.81 5.06
N ASP A 236 -40.76 -9.77 5.82
CA ASP A 236 -41.59 -9.20 6.89
C ASP A 236 -42.44 -8.01 6.42
N GLY A 237 -42.54 -7.81 5.10
CA GLY A 237 -43.33 -6.76 4.46
C GLY A 237 -42.61 -5.41 4.40
N ASN A 238 -42.78 -4.72 3.27
CA ASN A 238 -42.20 -3.43 2.89
C ASN A 238 -40.74 -3.39 2.40
N GLN A 239 -40.34 -4.29 1.50
CA GLN A 239 -39.08 -4.16 0.74
C GLN A 239 -39.38 -3.57 -0.65
N ASP A 240 -38.79 -2.42 -1.01
CA ASP A 240 -39.15 -1.68 -2.24
C ASP A 240 -38.52 -2.22 -3.52
N GLU A 241 -37.32 -2.80 -3.45
CA GLU A 241 -36.60 -3.33 -4.61
C GLU A 241 -35.67 -4.47 -4.22
N ILE A 242 -35.76 -5.61 -4.91
CA ILE A 242 -34.91 -6.77 -4.66
C ILE A 242 -34.11 -7.10 -5.90
N ARG A 243 -32.80 -7.10 -5.74
CA ARG A 243 -31.85 -7.53 -6.76
C ARG A 243 -31.23 -8.86 -6.37
N ILE A 244 -31.44 -9.86 -7.22
CA ILE A 244 -30.81 -11.17 -7.10
C ILE A 244 -29.83 -11.34 -8.25
N GLN A 245 -28.56 -11.55 -7.92
CA GLN A 245 -27.48 -11.70 -8.87
C GLN A 245 -26.77 -13.04 -8.64
N ILE A 246 -26.53 -13.79 -9.71
CA ILE A 246 -25.76 -15.03 -9.67
C ILE A 246 -24.48 -14.81 -10.45
N VAL A 247 -23.34 -15.06 -9.83
CA VAL A 247 -22.01 -14.96 -10.45
C VAL A 247 -21.25 -16.27 -10.35
N ASN A 248 -20.37 -16.52 -11.32
CA ASN A 248 -19.42 -17.63 -11.24
C ASN A 248 -18.24 -17.30 -10.31
N SER A 249 -17.33 -18.26 -10.11
CA SER A 249 -16.12 -18.07 -9.29
C SER A 249 -15.13 -17.02 -9.81
N LEU A 250 -15.28 -16.55 -11.05
CA LEU A 250 -14.49 -15.48 -11.65
C LEU A 250 -15.20 -14.11 -11.57
N GLY A 251 -16.37 -14.05 -10.92
CA GLY A 251 -17.18 -12.84 -10.80
C GLY A 251 -17.96 -12.48 -12.07
N SER A 252 -17.99 -13.35 -13.10
CA SER A 252 -18.83 -13.10 -14.27
C SER A 252 -20.29 -13.35 -13.95
N GLU A 253 -21.16 -12.43 -14.38
CA GLU A 253 -22.61 -12.52 -14.20
C GLU A 253 -23.20 -13.66 -15.03
N VAL A 254 -24.02 -14.47 -14.38
CA VAL A 254 -24.72 -15.61 -14.95
C VAL A 254 -26.22 -15.32 -15.02
N LEU A 255 -26.75 -14.66 -13.99
CA LEU A 255 -28.14 -14.22 -13.93
C LEU A 255 -28.24 -12.93 -13.12
N VAL A 256 -29.07 -11.99 -13.56
CA VAL A 256 -29.48 -10.83 -12.77
C VAL A 256 -30.99 -10.72 -12.87
N LYS A 257 -31.66 -10.61 -11.73
CA LYS A 257 -33.10 -10.40 -11.65
C LYS A 257 -33.40 -9.26 -10.69
N ASN A 258 -34.01 -8.21 -11.21
CA ASN A 258 -34.53 -7.10 -10.42
C ASN A 258 -36.04 -7.29 -10.30
N LEU A 259 -36.55 -7.20 -9.07
CA LEU A 259 -37.96 -7.36 -8.76
C LEU A 259 -38.46 -6.06 -8.13
N GLU A 260 -39.37 -5.38 -8.84
CA GLU A 260 -40.09 -4.20 -8.37
C GLU A 260 -41.47 -4.65 -7.84
N LYS A 261 -41.89 -4.08 -6.71
CA LYS A 261 -42.88 -4.57 -5.74
C LYS A 261 -44.31 -4.84 -6.27
N GLU A 262 -44.85 -6.02 -5.94
CA GLU A 262 -46.21 -6.27 -5.37
C GLU A 262 -46.22 -7.72 -4.83
N PHE A 263 -45.47 -7.98 -3.75
CA PHE A 263 -45.50 -9.28 -3.07
C PHE A 263 -46.36 -9.16 -1.81
N ASN A 264 -47.59 -9.70 -1.88
CA ASN A 264 -48.46 -9.93 -0.71
C ASN A 264 -48.15 -11.27 -0.02
N GLU A 265 -46.96 -11.82 -0.26
CA GLU A 265 -46.55 -13.14 0.21
C GLU A 265 -45.43 -12.99 1.25
N GLU A 266 -45.50 -13.77 2.33
CA GLU A 266 -44.51 -13.81 3.43
C GLU A 266 -43.13 -14.34 2.99
N GLN A 267 -43.00 -14.76 1.73
CA GLN A 267 -41.80 -15.33 1.14
C GLN A 267 -41.77 -15.15 -0.39
N LEU A 268 -40.59 -14.97 -0.95
CA LEU A 268 -40.32 -15.12 -2.39
C LEU A 268 -39.58 -16.41 -2.64
N ILE A 269 -40.12 -17.21 -3.56
CA ILE A 269 -39.50 -18.45 -4.02
C ILE A 269 -39.03 -18.24 -5.46
N LEU A 270 -37.73 -18.22 -5.68
CA LEU A 270 -37.11 -18.17 -7.00
C LEU A 270 -36.55 -19.54 -7.38
N THR A 271 -36.82 -19.99 -8.60
CA THR A 271 -36.20 -21.19 -9.16
C THR A 271 -35.23 -20.80 -10.27
N TRP A 272 -33.99 -21.28 -10.17
CA TRP A 272 -32.98 -21.18 -11.22
C TRP A 272 -32.76 -22.55 -11.84
N GLU A 273 -33.07 -22.68 -13.13
CA GLU A 273 -32.88 -23.92 -13.89
C GLU A 273 -31.51 -23.91 -14.58
N SER A 274 -30.82 -25.06 -14.56
CA SER A 274 -29.58 -25.25 -15.29
C SER A 274 -29.86 -25.35 -16.79
N ASP A 275 -29.12 -24.61 -17.61
CA ASP A 275 -29.11 -24.78 -19.07
C ASP A 275 -27.83 -25.49 -19.54
N GLU A 276 -27.73 -25.75 -20.86
CA GLU A 276 -26.58 -26.42 -21.47
C GLU A 276 -25.31 -25.54 -21.47
N SER A 277 -25.43 -24.24 -21.21
CA SER A 277 -24.31 -23.30 -21.17
C SER A 277 -23.63 -23.26 -19.80
N LEU A 278 -24.31 -23.73 -18.75
CA LEU A 278 -23.81 -23.75 -17.39
C LEU A 278 -22.74 -24.83 -17.21
N LYS A 279 -21.59 -24.46 -16.63
CA LYS A 279 -20.46 -25.36 -16.38
C LYS A 279 -20.47 -25.82 -14.92
N ALA A 280 -20.20 -27.11 -14.68
CA ALA A 280 -20.05 -27.61 -13.30
C ALA A 280 -19.03 -26.75 -12.53
N GLY A 281 -19.38 -26.33 -11.31
CA GLY A 281 -18.57 -25.39 -10.56
C GLY A 281 -19.27 -24.71 -9.40
N ILE A 282 -18.56 -23.74 -8.81
CA ILE A 282 -19.04 -22.93 -7.70
C ILE A 282 -19.64 -21.63 -8.24
N TYR A 283 -20.80 -21.29 -7.71
CA TYR A 283 -21.52 -20.05 -8.01
C TYR A 283 -21.88 -19.33 -6.71
N PHE A 284 -22.03 -18.02 -6.79
CA PHE A 284 -22.42 -17.16 -5.68
C PHE A 284 -23.71 -16.43 -6.02
N ILE A 285 -24.67 -16.50 -5.12
CA ILE A 285 -25.95 -15.80 -5.20
C ILE A 285 -25.86 -14.62 -4.27
N HIS A 286 -25.88 -13.42 -4.84
CA HIS A 286 -25.90 -12.16 -4.14
C HIS A 286 -27.34 -11.62 -4.13
N ILE A 287 -27.86 -11.35 -2.94
CA ILE A 287 -29.22 -10.86 -2.73
C ILE A 287 -29.09 -9.50 -2.05
N GLN A 288 -29.58 -8.47 -2.73
CA GLN A 288 -29.52 -7.10 -2.29
C GLN A 288 -30.94 -6.51 -2.24
N SER A 289 -31.28 -5.94 -1.10
CA SER A 289 -32.53 -5.21 -0.88
C SER A 289 -32.34 -4.21 0.29
N ASP A 290 -33.36 -3.42 0.61
CA ASP A 290 -33.30 -2.48 1.73
C ASP A 290 -33.09 -3.23 3.06
N GLY A 291 -31.91 -3.07 3.66
CA GLY A 291 -31.50 -3.79 4.87
C GLY A 291 -31.02 -5.23 4.69
N ILE A 292 -31.01 -5.79 3.47
CA ILE A 292 -30.52 -7.16 3.21
C ILE A 292 -29.38 -7.11 2.19
N ASN A 293 -28.20 -7.61 2.58
CA ASN A 293 -27.06 -7.79 1.67
C ASN A 293 -26.36 -9.12 1.98
N GLU A 294 -26.83 -10.19 1.34
CA GLU A 294 -26.35 -11.55 1.63
C GLU A 294 -25.76 -12.24 0.41
N ILE A 295 -24.73 -13.06 0.65
CA ILE A 295 -24.12 -13.92 -0.37
C ILE A 295 -24.26 -15.38 0.05
N ARG A 296 -24.72 -16.24 -0.85
CA ARG A 296 -24.82 -17.69 -0.66
C ARG A 296 -24.01 -18.43 -1.72
N LYS A 297 -23.14 -19.34 -1.26
CA LYS A 297 -22.34 -20.22 -2.12
C LYS A 297 -23.16 -21.44 -2.51
N VAL A 298 -23.22 -21.75 -3.81
CA VAL A 298 -23.85 -22.96 -4.33
C VAL A 298 -22.95 -23.71 -5.29
N ILE A 299 -23.18 -25.01 -5.40
CA ILE A 299 -22.41 -25.93 -6.23
C ILE A 299 -23.35 -26.49 -7.30
N TYR A 300 -23.04 -26.22 -8.56
CA TYR A 300 -23.66 -26.90 -9.70
C TYR A 300 -22.82 -28.13 -10.04
N ALA A 301 -23.41 -29.32 -9.92
CA ALA A 301 -22.69 -30.58 -10.10
C ALA A 301 -22.45 -30.95 -11.58
N GLY A 302 -23.09 -30.24 -12.52
CA GLY A 302 -23.10 -30.62 -13.94
C GLY A 302 -24.13 -31.71 -14.23
N ARG A 303 -24.57 -31.78 -15.50
CA ARG A 303 -25.34 -32.92 -16.03
C ARG A 303 -24.42 -34.03 -16.50
#